data_AF-A0A7C3JRL9-F1
#
_entry.id   AF-A0A7C3JRL9-F1
#
_cell.length_a   1.000
_cell.length_b   1.000
_cell.length_c   1.000
_cell.angle_alpha   90.00
_cell.angle_beta   90.00
_cell.angle_gamma   90.00
#
_symmetry.space_group_name_H-M   'P 1'
#
loop_
_entity.id
_entity.type
_entity.pdbx_description
1 polymer ?
#
loop_
_entity_poly.entity_id
_entity_poly.type
_entity_poly.pdbx_seq_one_letter_code
_entity_poly.pdbx_strand_id
1 'polypeptide(L)'
;GVVTALFIVALLAWGYLPGPEMVKKNPEMIYSIVWLQGISGLAGTLVGFTLAAQLAKLAQVRYTFMVPVMFIFILMGAFSVSRDPADLVMVVGFGFLGYFMRRYGFPRPAMILGLVLGDLMEKYLYRSVASYGFTWLTRPAVIVLLAFAGLSLFLTLRGRIKASANAREEAPATASFTGAMARAEDES
;
A
#
# COMPACT_ATOMS: atom_id res chain seq x y z
N GLY A 1 1.21 16.18 -12.55
CA GLY A 1 2.28 17.15 -12.83
C GLY A 1 2.98 16.78 -14.11
N VAL A 2 3.98 15.89 -14.02
CA VAL A 2 4.80 15.49 -15.18
C VAL A 2 4.03 14.62 -16.16
N VAL A 3 3.32 13.58 -15.70
CA VAL A 3 2.57 12.66 -16.58
C VAL A 3 1.45 13.38 -17.33
N THR A 4 0.71 14.26 -16.65
CA THR A 4 -0.32 15.12 -17.26
C THR A 4 0.27 16.09 -18.28
N ALA A 5 1.46 16.65 -18.02
CA ALA A 5 2.14 17.52 -18.97
C ALA A 5 2.63 16.73 -20.20
N LEU A 6 3.22 15.55 -20.01
CA LEU A 6 3.62 14.66 -21.10
C LEU A 6 2.44 14.25 -21.98
N PHE A 7 1.29 13.98 -21.35
CA PHE A 7 0.06 13.69 -22.08
C PHE A 7 -0.42 14.87 -22.92
N ILE A 8 -0.44 16.09 -22.35
CA ILE A 8 -0.77 17.32 -23.09
C ILE A 8 0.21 17.56 -24.25
N VAL A 9 1.51 17.35 -24.02
CA VAL A 9 2.54 17.46 -25.07
C VAL A 9 2.31 16.46 -26.19
N ALA A 10 1.97 15.21 -25.88
CA ALA A 10 1.66 14.19 -26.89
C ALA A 10 0.42 14.55 -27.73
N LEU A 11 -0.64 15.08 -27.11
CA LEU A 11 -1.83 15.54 -27.83
C LEU A 11 -1.53 16.72 -28.76
N LEU A 12 -0.77 17.70 -28.26
CA LEU A 12 -0.32 18.85 -29.06
C LEU A 12 0.58 18.42 -30.22
N ALA A 13 1.44 17.42 -30.02
CA ALA A 13 2.29 16.86 -31.09
C ALA A 13 1.48 16.21 -32.21
N TRP A 14 0.29 15.69 -31.92
CA TRP A 14 -0.66 15.19 -32.92
C TRP A 14 -1.60 16.26 -33.47
N GLY A 15 -1.39 17.53 -33.12
CA GLY A 15 -2.18 18.66 -33.62
C GLY A 15 -3.51 18.87 -32.89
N TYR A 16 -3.75 18.16 -31.79
CA TYR A 16 -4.97 18.28 -30.99
C TYR A 16 -4.74 19.26 -29.84
N LEU A 17 -5.50 20.37 -29.81
CA LEU A 17 -5.43 21.37 -28.73
C LEU A 17 -6.36 20.99 -27.56
N PRO A 18 -5.85 20.47 -26.43
CA PRO A 18 -6.71 20.07 -25.31
C PRO A 18 -7.51 21.26 -24.76
N GLY A 19 -8.83 21.14 -24.74
CA GLY A 19 -9.75 22.17 -24.30
C GLY A 19 -11.23 21.80 -24.54
N PRO A 20 -12.19 22.65 -24.15
CA PRO A 20 -13.63 22.38 -24.35
C PRO A 20 -14.01 22.13 -25.82
N GLU A 21 -13.24 22.72 -26.74
CA GLU A 21 -13.43 22.57 -28.18
C GLU A 21 -13.02 21.18 -28.69
N MET A 22 -12.10 20.46 -28.04
CA MET A 22 -11.76 19.08 -28.42
C MET A 22 -12.90 18.11 -28.21
N VAL A 23 -13.69 18.31 -27.15
CA VAL A 23 -14.88 17.50 -26.87
C VAL A 23 -15.93 17.67 -27.97
N LYS A 24 -16.02 18.86 -28.56
CA LYS A 24 -16.98 19.17 -29.62
C LYS A 24 -16.50 18.78 -31.01
N LYS A 25 -15.22 19.04 -31.33
CA LYS A 25 -14.65 18.83 -32.67
C LYS A 25 -14.14 17.41 -32.91
N ASN A 26 -13.60 16.75 -31.89
CA ASN A 26 -12.99 15.42 -32.01
C ASN A 26 -13.47 14.47 -30.89
N PRO A 27 -14.80 14.23 -30.77
CA PRO A 27 -15.34 13.35 -29.73
C PRO A 27 -14.79 11.92 -29.84
N GLU A 28 -14.52 11.43 -31.05
CA GLU A 28 -13.99 10.09 -31.29
C GLU A 28 -12.63 9.85 -30.61
N MET A 29 -11.78 10.87 -30.50
CA MET A 29 -10.48 10.76 -29.84
C MET A 29 -10.65 10.55 -28.33
N ILE A 30 -11.56 11.30 -27.71
CA ILE A 30 -11.83 11.19 -26.27
C ILE A 30 -12.42 9.82 -25.95
N TYR A 31 -13.41 9.38 -26.75
CA TYR A 31 -13.98 8.05 -26.58
C TYR A 31 -12.92 6.97 -26.74
N SER A 32 -12.02 7.08 -27.70
CA SER A 32 -10.93 6.11 -27.90
C SER A 32 -10.00 6.03 -26.69
N ILE A 33 -9.65 7.16 -26.06
CA ILE A 33 -8.80 7.18 -24.86
C ILE A 33 -9.53 6.56 -23.66
N VAL A 34 -10.83 6.85 -23.49
CA VAL A 34 -11.65 6.26 -22.42
C VAL A 34 -11.80 4.75 -22.62
N TRP A 35 -12.10 4.30 -23.84
CA TRP A 35 -12.18 2.88 -24.18
C TRP A 35 -10.84 2.19 -23.98
N LEU A 36 -9.73 2.81 -24.38
CA LEU A 36 -8.39 2.25 -24.19
C LEU A 36 -8.02 2.13 -22.70
N GLN A 37 -8.42 3.10 -21.86
CA GLN A 37 -8.24 3.02 -20.42
C GLN A 37 -9.03 1.85 -19.82
N GLY A 38 -10.27 1.65 -20.27
CA GLY A 38 -11.09 0.50 -19.87
C GLY A 38 -10.48 -0.83 -20.32
N ILE A 39 -10.08 -0.93 -21.59
CA ILE A 39 -9.43 -2.11 -22.17
C ILE A 39 -8.09 -2.39 -21.48
N SER A 40 -7.32 -1.36 -21.12
CA SER A 40 -6.06 -1.51 -20.38
C SER A 40 -6.27 -2.16 -19.02
N GLY A 41 -7.31 -1.73 -18.28
CA GLY A 41 -7.67 -2.36 -17.01
C GLY A 41 -8.08 -3.83 -17.18
N LEU A 42 -8.87 -4.12 -18.22
CA LEU A 42 -9.30 -5.49 -18.52
C LEU A 42 -8.13 -6.39 -18.96
N ALA A 43 -7.30 -5.90 -19.87
CA ALA A 43 -6.10 -6.58 -20.34
C ALA A 43 -5.09 -6.79 -19.20
N GLY A 44 -4.90 -5.79 -18.34
CA GLY A 44 -4.07 -5.89 -17.14
C GLY A 44 -4.59 -6.93 -16.16
N THR A 45 -5.91 -7.04 -15.99
CA THR A 45 -6.52 -8.09 -15.15
C THR A 45 -6.30 -9.47 -15.74
N LEU A 46 -6.49 -9.63 -17.05
CA LEU A 46 -6.28 -10.91 -17.74
C LEU A 46 -4.82 -11.36 -17.66
N VAL A 47 -3.89 -10.46 -17.96
CA VAL A 47 -2.44 -10.71 -17.85
C VAL A 47 -2.03 -10.95 -16.40
N GLY A 48 -2.59 -10.19 -15.46
CA GLY A 48 -2.37 -10.39 -14.03
C GLY A 48 -2.81 -11.78 -13.57
N PHE A 49 -3.96 -12.26 -14.02
CA PHE A 49 -4.47 -13.59 -13.67
C PHE A 49 -3.61 -14.72 -14.23
N THR A 50 -3.15 -14.62 -15.49
CA THR A 50 -2.27 -15.64 -16.09
C THR A 50 -0.89 -15.65 -15.45
N LEU A 51 -0.32 -14.48 -15.16
CA LEU A 51 0.99 -14.35 -14.50
C LEU A 51 0.92 -14.69 -13.00
N ALA A 52 -0.21 -14.49 -12.32
CA ALA A 52 -0.34 -14.76 -10.90
C ALA A 52 0.03 -16.22 -10.56
N ALA A 53 -0.40 -17.18 -11.39
CA ALA A 53 -0.05 -18.59 -11.20
C ALA A 53 1.46 -18.86 -11.36
N GLN A 54 2.13 -18.16 -12.26
CA GLN A 54 3.59 -18.29 -12.46
C GLN A 54 4.38 -17.59 -11.35
N LEU A 55 3.94 -16.39 -10.95
CA LEU A 55 4.54 -15.64 -9.84
C LEU A 55 4.36 -16.34 -8.50
N ALA A 56 3.23 -17.00 -8.27
CA ALA A 56 3.01 -17.81 -7.07
C ALA A 56 4.04 -18.96 -6.96
N LYS A 57 4.37 -19.62 -8.08
CA LYS A 57 5.41 -20.66 -8.11
C LYS A 57 6.80 -20.07 -7.85
N LEU A 58 7.08 -18.88 -8.38
CA LEU A 58 8.35 -18.18 -8.14
C LEU A 58 8.51 -17.78 -6.66
N ALA A 59 7.41 -17.42 -5.98
CA ALA A 59 7.40 -17.11 -4.55
C ALA A 59 7.58 -18.34 -3.63
N GLN A 60 7.39 -19.57 -4.16
CA GLN A 60 7.64 -20.81 -3.42
C GLN A 60 9.10 -21.27 -3.46
N VAL A 61 9.97 -20.58 -4.21
CA VAL A 61 11.40 -20.86 -4.23
C VAL A 61 12.01 -20.64 -2.85
N ARG A 62 12.97 -21.50 -2.47
CA ARG A 62 13.66 -21.46 -1.17
C ARG A 62 14.05 -20.02 -0.78
N TYR A 63 13.55 -19.60 0.38
CA TYR A 63 13.77 -18.26 0.95
C TYR A 63 15.24 -17.85 0.99
N THR A 64 16.16 -18.81 1.16
CA THR A 64 17.61 -18.61 1.17
C THR A 64 18.16 -17.92 -0.08
N PHE A 65 17.58 -18.18 -1.27
CA PHE A 65 18.02 -17.53 -2.52
C PHE A 65 17.23 -16.26 -2.86
N MET A 66 15.96 -16.19 -2.42
CA MET A 66 15.11 -15.03 -2.66
C MET A 66 15.62 -13.77 -1.94
N VAL A 67 16.07 -13.91 -0.69
CA VAL A 67 16.55 -12.78 0.11
C VAL A 67 17.71 -12.00 -0.53
N PRO A 68 18.83 -12.63 -0.93
CA PRO A 68 19.95 -11.89 -1.52
C PRO A 68 19.61 -11.25 -2.87
N VAL A 69 18.82 -11.93 -3.71
CA VAL A 69 18.36 -11.36 -4.99
C VAL A 69 17.48 -10.15 -4.75
N MET A 70 16.48 -10.26 -3.87
CA MET A 70 15.63 -9.12 -3.50
C MET A 70 16.45 -7.96 -2.93
N PHE A 71 17.47 -8.25 -2.11
CA PHE A 71 18.32 -7.22 -1.53
C PHE A 71 19.08 -6.43 -2.61
N ILE A 72 19.65 -7.11 -3.61
CA ILE A 72 20.32 -6.45 -4.75
C ILE A 72 19.33 -5.56 -5.52
N PHE A 73 18.12 -6.07 -5.80
CA PHE A 73 17.09 -5.29 -6.50
C PHE A 73 16.64 -4.05 -5.69
N ILE A 74 16.50 -4.17 -4.37
CA ILE A 74 16.15 -3.05 -3.50
C ILE A 74 17.26 -1.99 -3.51
N LEU A 75 18.52 -2.39 -3.40
CA LEU A 75 19.66 -1.48 -3.45
C LEU A 75 19.76 -0.78 -4.81
N MET A 76 19.56 -1.52 -5.91
CA MET A 76 19.57 -0.96 -7.25
C MET A 76 18.40 0.00 -7.49
N GLY A 77 17.22 -0.33 -6.97
CA GLY A 77 16.05 0.55 -7.01
C GLY A 77 16.26 1.84 -6.22
N ALA A 78 16.82 1.75 -5.02
CA ALA A 78 17.16 2.90 -4.18
C ALA A 78 18.15 3.84 -4.88
N PHE A 79 19.19 3.27 -5.49
CA PHE A 79 20.20 4.05 -6.20
C PHE A 79 19.68 4.70 -7.49
N SER A 80 18.65 4.11 -8.12
CA SER A 80 18.12 4.62 -9.39
C SER A 80 17.39 5.97 -9.29
N VAL A 81 16.89 6.33 -8.10
CA VAL A 81 16.08 7.54 -7.91
C VAL A 81 16.96 8.78 -7.74
N SER A 82 17.84 8.78 -6.74
CA SER A 82 18.61 9.99 -6.36
C SER A 82 20.08 9.92 -6.76
N ARG A 83 20.59 8.74 -7.16
CA ARG A 83 22.02 8.48 -7.44
C ARG A 83 22.98 8.92 -6.30
N ASP A 84 22.46 9.08 -5.09
CA ASP A 84 23.21 9.52 -3.91
C ASP A 84 23.57 8.30 -3.05
N PRO A 85 24.84 8.11 -2.64
CA PRO A 85 25.21 7.05 -1.69
C PRO A 85 24.52 7.16 -0.32
N ALA A 86 24.05 8.34 0.10
CA ALA A 86 23.33 8.51 1.36
C ALA A 86 22.01 7.71 1.41
N ASP A 87 21.30 7.60 0.27
CA ASP A 87 20.07 6.81 0.17
C ASP A 87 20.34 5.31 0.37
N LEU A 88 21.52 4.85 -0.03
CA LEU A 88 21.93 3.46 0.16
C LEU A 88 22.12 3.13 1.64
N VAL A 89 22.76 4.05 2.39
CA VAL A 89 22.93 3.92 3.85
C VAL A 89 21.59 3.94 4.56
N MET A 90 20.67 4.83 4.15
CA MET A 90 19.32 4.88 4.70
C MET A 90 18.54 3.59 4.45
N VAL A 91 18.60 3.02 3.24
CA VAL A 91 17.93 1.76 2.92
C VAL A 91 18.46 0.59 3.72
N VAL A 92 19.78 0.49 3.90
CA VAL A 92 20.38 -0.54 4.77
C VAL A 92 19.94 -0.33 6.23
N GLY A 93 19.94 0.92 6.71
CA GLY A 93 19.49 1.27 8.06
C GLY A 93 18.02 0.91 8.32
N PHE A 94 17.12 1.28 7.42
CA PHE A 94 15.69 0.92 7.48
C PHE A 94 15.46 -0.59 7.29
N GLY A 95 16.30 -1.27 6.51
CA GLY A 95 16.30 -2.73 6.39
C GLY A 95 16.62 -3.43 7.72
N PHE A 96 17.64 -2.94 8.43
CA PHE A 96 17.97 -3.42 9.79
C PHE A 96 16.84 -3.11 10.79
N LEU A 97 16.30 -1.90 10.76
CA LEU A 97 15.15 -1.52 11.60
C LEU A 97 13.98 -2.49 11.36
N GLY A 98 13.63 -2.78 10.10
CA GLY A 98 12.60 -3.75 9.74
C GLY A 98 12.87 -5.17 10.24
N TYR A 99 14.14 -5.60 10.29
CA TYR A 99 14.53 -6.88 10.89
C TYR A 99 14.28 -6.91 12.41
N PHE A 100 14.64 -5.84 13.13
CA PHE A 100 14.33 -5.73 14.56
C PHE A 100 12.83 -5.74 14.83
N MET A 101 12.04 -5.03 14.01
CA MET A 101 10.58 -5.00 14.15
C MET A 101 9.92 -6.36 13.97
N ARG A 102 10.48 -7.21 13.08
CA ARG A 102 10.06 -8.61 12.94
C ARG A 102 10.31 -9.40 14.23
N ARG A 103 11.41 -9.13 14.94
CA ARG A 103 11.74 -9.79 16.22
C ARG A 103 10.80 -9.39 17.35
N TYR A 104 10.29 -8.16 17.35
CA TYR A 104 9.33 -7.66 18.34
C TYR A 104 7.86 -7.93 17.99
N GLY A 105 7.58 -8.68 16.91
CA GLY A 105 6.22 -9.08 16.55
C GLY A 105 5.34 -7.95 15.97
N PHE A 106 5.93 -6.82 15.57
CA PHE A 106 5.17 -5.75 14.95
C PHE A 106 4.68 -6.14 13.55
N PRO A 107 3.43 -5.83 13.19
CA PRO A 107 2.91 -6.07 11.85
C PRO A 107 3.64 -5.18 10.83
N ARG A 108 4.64 -5.76 10.12
CA ARG A 108 5.42 -5.10 9.06
C ARG A 108 4.56 -4.32 8.05
N PRO A 109 3.42 -4.85 7.55
CA PRO A 109 2.59 -4.13 6.59
C PRO A 109 1.99 -2.83 7.13
N ALA A 110 1.63 -2.79 8.43
CA ALA A 110 1.02 -1.60 9.03
C ALA A 110 2.02 -0.44 9.13
N MET A 111 3.30 -0.73 9.30
CA MET A 111 4.36 0.29 9.33
C MET A 111 4.59 0.91 7.96
N ILE A 112 4.64 0.08 6.91
CA ILE A 112 4.76 0.57 5.53
C ILE A 112 3.56 1.46 5.19
N LEU A 113 2.36 1.01 5.57
CA LEU A 113 1.13 1.79 5.42
C LEU A 113 1.25 3.13 6.17
N GLY A 114 1.68 3.13 7.42
CA GLY A 114 1.88 4.35 8.21
C GLY A 114 2.90 5.32 7.60
N LEU A 115 3.99 4.82 7.02
CA LEU A 115 5.03 5.64 6.40
C LEU A 115 4.52 6.31 5.12
N VAL A 116 3.84 5.54 4.25
CA VAL A 116 3.22 6.09 3.03
C VAL A 116 2.11 7.08 3.40
N LEU A 117 1.24 6.72 4.34
CA LEU A 117 0.18 7.62 4.80
C LEU A 117 0.75 8.88 5.46
N GLY A 118 1.85 8.78 6.20
CA GLY A 118 2.50 9.91 6.85
C GLY A 118 2.94 10.98 5.85
N ASP A 119 3.68 10.59 4.80
CA ASP A 119 4.10 11.50 3.73
C ASP A 119 2.90 12.14 3.02
N LEU A 120 1.86 11.34 2.75
CA LEU A 120 0.61 11.86 2.19
C LEU A 120 -0.04 12.86 3.14
N MET A 121 -0.17 12.53 4.42
CA MET A 121 -0.80 13.37 5.44
C MET A 121 -0.05 14.69 5.60
N GLU A 122 1.28 14.67 5.64
CA GLU A 122 2.09 15.88 5.74
C GLU A 122 1.94 16.77 4.50
N LYS A 123 1.95 16.19 3.30
CA LYS A 123 1.68 16.94 2.05
C LYS A 123 0.30 17.58 2.04
N TYR A 124 -0.73 16.86 2.46
CA TYR A 124 -2.10 17.40 2.51
C TYR A 124 -2.27 18.44 3.63
N LEU A 125 -1.63 18.24 4.77
CA LEU A 125 -1.60 19.20 5.87
C LEU A 125 -0.92 20.50 5.43
N TYR A 126 0.27 20.39 4.84
CA TYR A 126 1.01 21.55 4.32
C TYR A 126 0.20 22.30 3.26
N ARG A 127 -0.41 21.59 2.30
CA ARG A 127 -1.30 22.22 1.31
C ARG A 127 -2.50 22.91 1.95
N SER A 128 -3.10 22.30 2.97
CA SER A 128 -4.26 22.86 3.67
C SER A 128 -3.90 24.13 4.44
N VAL A 129 -2.77 24.10 5.16
CA VAL A 129 -2.24 25.25 5.91
C VAL A 129 -1.77 26.35 4.96
N ALA A 130 -1.09 26.01 3.86
CA ALA A 130 -0.65 26.98 2.86
C ALA A 130 -1.84 27.66 2.15
N SER A 131 -2.94 26.94 1.93
CA SER A 131 -4.11 27.48 1.22
C SER A 131 -5.10 28.20 2.13
N TYR A 132 -5.21 27.83 3.42
CA TYR A 132 -6.28 28.32 4.31
C TYR A 132 -5.79 28.76 5.70
N GLY A 133 -4.49 28.75 5.98
CA GLY A 133 -3.93 29.10 7.29
C GLY A 133 -4.43 28.17 8.40
N PHE A 134 -4.73 28.71 9.58
CA PHE A 134 -5.32 27.95 10.70
C PHE A 134 -6.85 27.80 10.62
N THR A 135 -7.51 28.51 9.69
CA THR A 135 -8.97 28.49 9.50
C THR A 135 -9.47 27.17 8.89
N TRP A 136 -8.57 26.28 8.45
CA TRP A 136 -8.94 24.93 8.02
C TRP A 136 -9.55 24.09 9.17
N LEU A 137 -9.17 24.34 10.43
CA LEU A 137 -9.72 23.64 11.61
C LEU A 137 -11.18 23.98 11.88
N THR A 138 -11.63 25.19 11.52
CA THR A 138 -13.00 25.64 11.79
C THR A 138 -13.99 25.13 10.76
N ARG A 139 -13.54 24.39 9.73
CA ARG A 139 -14.45 23.79 8.75
C ARG A 139 -15.22 22.62 9.38
N PRO A 140 -16.57 22.61 9.29
CA PRO A 140 -17.39 21.58 9.94
C PRO A 140 -17.06 20.16 9.44
N ALA A 141 -16.66 20.00 8.18
CA ALA A 141 -16.22 18.71 7.64
C ALA A 141 -14.96 18.16 8.33
N VAL A 142 -14.01 19.03 8.71
CA VAL A 142 -12.75 18.62 9.38
C VAL A 142 -13.05 18.19 10.81
N ILE A 143 -13.93 18.90 11.50
CA ILE A 143 -14.35 18.58 12.87
C ILE A 143 -15.05 17.22 12.91
N VAL A 144 -15.99 16.97 11.98
CA VAL A 144 -16.68 15.68 11.88
C VAL A 144 -15.67 14.56 11.58
N LEU A 145 -14.75 14.76 10.65
CA LEU A 145 -13.73 13.77 10.31
C LEU A 145 -12.79 13.48 11.50
N LEU A 146 -12.36 14.50 12.23
CA LEU A 146 -11.53 14.35 13.44
C LEU A 146 -12.28 13.63 14.56
N ALA A 147 -13.57 13.90 14.74
CA ALA A 147 -14.40 13.19 15.71
C ALA A 147 -14.53 11.70 15.35
N PHE A 148 -14.78 11.37 14.08
CA PHE A 148 -14.81 9.98 13.62
C PHE A 148 -13.44 9.29 13.74
N ALA A 149 -12.35 9.98 13.40
CA ALA A 149 -10.99 9.46 13.55
C ALA A 149 -10.66 9.18 15.02
N GLY A 150 -10.99 10.12 15.92
CA GLY A 150 -10.81 9.96 17.36
C GLY A 150 -11.66 8.82 17.92
N LEU A 151 -12.92 8.71 17.51
CA LEU A 151 -13.81 7.62 17.92
C LEU A 151 -13.29 6.26 17.42
N SER A 152 -12.89 6.17 16.15
CA SER A 152 -12.32 4.95 15.56
C SER A 152 -11.04 4.53 16.27
N LEU A 153 -10.14 5.49 16.56
CA LEU A 153 -8.92 5.24 17.30
C LEU A 153 -9.23 4.77 18.73
N PHE A 154 -10.18 5.41 19.41
CA PHE A 154 -10.59 5.07 20.77
C PHE A 154 -11.21 3.66 20.86
N LEU A 155 -12.10 3.32 19.92
CA LEU A 155 -12.70 1.99 19.83
C LEU A 155 -11.64 0.93 19.49
N THR A 156 -10.71 1.23 18.58
CA THR A 156 -9.62 0.32 18.20
C THR A 156 -8.63 0.10 19.34
N LEU A 157 -8.26 1.14 20.08
CA LEU A 157 -7.38 1.05 21.25
C LEU A 157 -8.03 0.22 22.36
N ARG A 158 -9.31 0.48 22.67
CA ARG A 158 -10.08 -0.34 23.63
C ARG A 158 -10.20 -1.80 23.17
N GLY A 159 -10.46 -2.02 21.88
CA GLY A 159 -10.54 -3.35 21.28
C GLY A 159 -9.21 -4.09 21.32
N ARG A 160 -8.07 -3.43 21.07
CA ARG A 160 -6.74 -4.05 21.11
C ARG A 160 -6.26 -4.36 22.52
N ILE A 161 -6.57 -3.51 23.51
CA ILE A 161 -6.28 -3.76 24.93
C ILE A 161 -7.13 -4.94 25.44
N LYS A 162 -8.38 -5.07 24.99
CA LYS A 162 -9.26 -6.18 25.37
C LYS A 162 -8.98 -7.48 24.60
N ALA A 163 -8.57 -7.38 23.33
CA ALA A 163 -8.17 -8.54 22.51
C ALA A 163 -6.85 -9.17 22.97
N SER A 164 -5.94 -8.38 23.56
CA SER A 164 -4.74 -8.92 24.21
C SER A 164 -5.03 -9.60 25.56
N ALA A 165 -6.22 -9.39 26.15
CA ALA A 165 -6.70 -10.18 27.29
C ALA A 165 -7.32 -11.53 26.84
N ASN A 166 -8.11 -11.55 25.78
CA ASN A 166 -8.77 -12.79 25.29
C ASN A 166 -7.84 -13.74 24.51
N ALA A 167 -6.78 -13.24 23.86
CA ALA A 167 -5.81 -14.09 23.16
C ALA A 167 -5.00 -15.01 24.11
N ARG A 168 -5.07 -14.78 25.42
CA ARG A 168 -4.47 -15.65 26.45
C ARG A 168 -5.45 -16.73 26.94
N GLU A 169 -6.74 -16.61 26.63
CA GLU A 169 -7.81 -17.50 27.10
C GLU A 169 -8.16 -18.60 26.07
N GLU A 170 -7.93 -18.37 24.77
CA GLU A 170 -8.19 -19.37 23.71
C GLU A 170 -7.06 -20.42 23.53
N ALA A 171 -6.01 -20.39 24.34
CA ALA A 171 -4.84 -21.27 24.20
C ALA A 171 -4.92 -22.71 24.78
N PRO A 172 -6.01 -23.22 25.44
CA PRO A 172 -6.03 -24.64 25.84
C PRO A 172 -7.16 -25.50 25.23
N ALA A 173 -8.11 -24.97 24.45
CA ALA A 173 -9.28 -25.75 24.06
C ALA A 173 -9.03 -26.74 22.90
N THR A 174 -8.22 -26.36 21.90
CA THR A 174 -7.92 -27.20 20.73
C THR A 174 -6.88 -28.30 20.99
N ALA A 175 -6.06 -28.18 22.03
CA ALA A 175 -5.10 -29.22 22.42
C ALA A 175 -5.77 -30.43 23.09
N SER A 176 -6.91 -30.23 23.80
CA SER A 176 -7.60 -31.34 24.48
C SER A 176 -8.38 -32.26 23.54
N PHE A 177 -8.90 -31.71 22.43
CA PHE A 177 -9.73 -32.50 21.49
C PHE A 177 -8.88 -33.45 20.63
N THR A 178 -7.71 -33.00 20.19
CA THR A 178 -6.75 -33.85 19.45
C THR A 178 -6.10 -34.89 20.35
N GLY A 179 -5.83 -34.56 21.62
CA GLY A 179 -5.29 -35.50 22.60
C GLY A 179 -6.29 -36.57 23.07
N ALA A 180 -7.58 -36.23 23.14
CA ALA A 180 -8.65 -37.18 23.47
C ALA A 180 -8.94 -38.15 22.31
N MET A 181 -8.87 -37.68 21.05
CA MET A 181 -9.09 -38.54 19.89
C MET A 181 -7.92 -39.51 19.66
N ALA A 182 -6.67 -39.07 19.86
CA ALA A 182 -5.49 -39.94 19.76
C ALA A 182 -5.44 -41.03 20.85
N ARG A 183 -6.11 -40.83 21.99
CA ARG A 183 -6.20 -41.83 23.07
C ARG A 183 -7.30 -42.86 22.82
N ALA A 184 -8.30 -42.54 22.00
CA ALA A 184 -9.37 -43.47 21.62
C ALA A 184 -8.96 -44.43 20.49
N GLU A 185 -7.97 -44.08 19.67
CA GLU A 185 -7.42 -44.95 18.61
C GLU A 185 -6.38 -45.96 19.11
N ASP A 186 -5.82 -45.79 20.30
CA ASP A 186 -4.85 -46.72 20.91
C ASP A 186 -5.55 -47.77 21.83
N GLU A 187 -6.87 -47.67 21.99
CA GLU A 187 -7.69 -48.54 22.85
C GLU A 187 -8.64 -49.47 22.05
N SER A 188 -8.47 -49.55 20.71
CA SER A 188 -9.20 -50.46 19.80
C SER A 188 -8.25 -51.32 18.97
#